data_AF-J6UDR3-F1
#
_entry.id   AF-J6UDR3-F1
#
_cell.length_a   1.000
_cell.length_b   1.000
_cell.length_c   1.000
_cell.angle_alpha   90.00
_cell.angle_beta   90.00
_cell.angle_gamma   90.00
#
_symmetry.space_group_name_H-M   'P 1'
#
loop_
_entity.id
_entity.type
_entity.pdbx_description
1 polymer ?
#
loop_
_entity_poly.entity_id
_entity_poly.type
_entity_poly.pdbx_seq_one_letter_code
_entity_poly.pdbx_strand_id
1 'polypeptide(L)'
;MPETLHIFISYAEEDSELASSFRDALGEAFGPGLLRVSFAPEFALGTPWRKAIEDELNDADILLALSTGQQKDSHSYTGFEVGFFRKSVLARPRMEQFESDRLIVSVSLLGPAPLTLADVQGVVILPSAARGVTLASSDGFVAAMEEGTDPLKSLFEQLRDLLVQKPKSGDRLQQSDIRILERRTGEATRRLYEKIFAILTNRTSYTTYPERKIVVRVPRADTEAGADRWSEAKIELAGDFVNAFGITLQPGTPHPWPQFVASMPNDETRLIWTENVKALVSEAVGGIAENRQTVTSREQDCAFRMFVSRRARYLDDTDEVHIYVIEMKQHDFVDPTTTMLLNALSIGLHYRHMFLEPTSPYSPQNLVFARPEDLKDSLQTMRKQLDLLLWRSKAAGLRDSANIALIFGDKLDFDTFVQRNRTWQEVSEKLTVAVNDVMAADGRRFAQRHRGFIDVLEEFCESTREMNRDFTVQVFAALQKIVGSDLGRVASPAIHPPQAGDEMRVFAAGGNGSGPPLAPGAVVMPRQVPSSERR
;
A
#
# COMPACT_ATOMS: atom_id res chain seq x y z
N MET A 1 -27.25 49.19 -14.83
CA MET A 1 -25.95 48.53 -14.57
C MET A 1 -25.58 47.75 -15.83
N PRO A 2 -24.29 47.56 -16.17
CA PRO A 2 -23.91 46.71 -17.30
C PRO A 2 -24.48 45.30 -17.09
N GLU A 3 -24.97 44.69 -18.16
CA GLU A 3 -25.48 43.33 -18.14
C GLU A 3 -24.31 42.37 -17.82
N THR A 4 -24.55 41.48 -16.85
CA THR A 4 -23.54 40.60 -16.26
C THR A 4 -23.99 39.16 -16.40
N LEU A 5 -23.19 38.33 -17.07
CA LEU A 5 -23.46 36.91 -17.20
C LEU A 5 -23.18 36.22 -15.85
N HIS A 6 -24.12 35.39 -15.37
CA HIS A 6 -23.95 34.68 -14.10
C HIS A 6 -23.61 33.20 -14.33
N ILE A 7 -22.43 32.76 -13.88
CA ILE A 7 -22.00 31.36 -13.89
C ILE A 7 -22.01 30.82 -12.47
N PHE A 8 -22.69 29.69 -12.26
CA PHE A 8 -22.59 28.91 -11.03
C PHE A 8 -21.68 27.70 -11.27
N ILE A 9 -20.64 27.51 -10.44
CA ILE A 9 -19.73 26.36 -10.51
C ILE A 9 -20.18 25.28 -9.51
N SER A 10 -20.60 24.13 -10.02
CA SER A 10 -20.89 22.93 -9.24
C SER A 10 -19.66 22.04 -9.18
N TYR A 11 -19.22 21.68 -7.98
CA TYR A 11 -18.03 20.87 -7.72
C TYR A 11 -18.19 20.07 -6.42
N ALA A 12 -17.41 19.01 -6.26
CA ALA A 12 -17.36 18.27 -4.99
C ALA A 12 -16.21 18.78 -4.11
N GLU A 13 -16.28 18.58 -2.80
CA GLU A 13 -15.33 19.16 -1.83
C GLU A 13 -13.86 18.86 -2.17
N GLU A 14 -13.58 17.67 -2.66
CA GLU A 14 -12.25 17.22 -3.12
C GLU A 14 -11.72 17.95 -4.37
N ASP A 15 -12.60 18.64 -5.10
CA ASP A 15 -12.31 19.43 -6.30
C ASP A 15 -12.35 20.95 -6.00
N SER A 16 -12.38 21.37 -4.73
CA SER A 16 -12.46 22.78 -4.30
C SER A 16 -11.33 23.67 -4.82
N GLU A 17 -10.10 23.16 -4.81
CA GLU A 17 -8.93 23.87 -5.33
C GLU A 17 -9.05 24.11 -6.86
N LEU A 18 -9.59 23.12 -7.57
CA LEU A 18 -9.85 23.22 -9.00
C LEU A 18 -10.96 24.23 -9.30
N ALA A 19 -12.07 24.17 -8.55
CA ALA A 19 -13.18 25.12 -8.70
C ALA A 19 -12.74 26.56 -8.46
N SER A 20 -11.92 26.77 -7.43
CA SER A 20 -11.31 28.07 -7.14
C SER A 20 -10.42 28.54 -8.29
N SER A 21 -9.62 27.64 -8.88
CA SER A 21 -8.78 27.94 -10.04
C SER A 21 -9.60 28.37 -11.27
N PHE A 22 -10.73 27.73 -11.53
CA PHE A 22 -11.66 28.12 -12.59
C PHE A 22 -12.29 29.49 -12.33
N ARG A 23 -12.77 29.76 -11.10
CA ARG A 23 -13.31 31.07 -10.72
C ARG A 23 -12.30 32.17 -10.97
N ASP A 24 -11.06 31.98 -10.52
CA ASP A 24 -10.01 32.99 -10.65
C ASP A 24 -9.69 33.24 -12.13
N ALA A 25 -9.56 32.17 -12.94
CA ALA A 25 -9.30 32.29 -14.38
C ALA A 25 -10.44 33.00 -15.13
N LEU A 26 -11.70 32.68 -14.82
CA LEU A 26 -12.87 33.37 -15.37
C LEU A 26 -12.92 34.85 -14.95
N GLY A 27 -12.61 35.14 -13.68
CA GLY A 27 -12.53 36.49 -13.15
C GLY A 27 -11.42 37.33 -13.81
N GLU A 28 -10.25 36.75 -14.05
CA GLU A 28 -9.13 37.39 -14.76
C GLU A 28 -9.47 37.65 -16.23
N ALA A 29 -10.14 36.71 -16.90
CA ALA A 29 -10.50 36.82 -18.31
C ALA A 29 -11.52 37.93 -18.58
N PHE A 30 -12.63 37.95 -17.83
CA PHE A 30 -13.80 38.77 -18.14
C PHE A 30 -13.98 39.96 -17.19
N GLY A 31 -13.48 39.85 -15.96
CA GLY A 31 -13.66 40.86 -14.91
C GLY A 31 -15.08 40.90 -14.31
N PRO A 32 -15.24 41.50 -13.12
CA PRO A 32 -16.49 41.49 -12.36
C PRO A 32 -17.62 42.32 -12.98
N GLY A 33 -17.30 43.17 -13.98
CA GLY A 33 -18.29 44.00 -14.67
C GLY A 33 -19.04 43.30 -15.80
N LEU A 34 -18.53 42.15 -16.27
CA LEU A 34 -19.13 41.35 -17.35
C LEU A 34 -19.53 39.95 -16.88
N LEU A 35 -18.85 39.43 -15.86
CA LEU A 35 -19.05 38.08 -15.36
C LEU A 35 -19.18 38.06 -13.83
N ARG A 36 -20.26 37.46 -13.35
CA ARG A 36 -20.42 37.04 -11.96
C ARG A 36 -20.20 35.54 -11.90
N VAL A 37 -19.29 35.11 -11.02
CA VAL A 37 -19.06 33.69 -10.76
C VAL A 37 -19.42 33.39 -9.31
N SER A 38 -20.33 32.44 -9.11
CA SER A 38 -20.73 31.93 -7.81
C SER A 38 -20.47 30.42 -7.75
N PHE A 39 -20.41 29.91 -6.53
CA PHE A 39 -20.46 28.49 -6.24
C PHE A 39 -20.88 28.32 -4.78
N ALA A 40 -21.18 27.09 -4.37
CA ALA A 40 -21.66 26.79 -3.02
C ALA A 40 -20.81 27.50 -1.94
N PRO A 41 -21.40 28.42 -1.16
CA PRO A 41 -20.71 29.10 -0.06
C PRO A 41 -20.10 28.12 0.95
N GLU A 42 -18.98 28.52 1.55
CA GLU A 42 -18.64 28.05 2.89
C GLU A 42 -19.70 28.60 3.85
N PHE A 43 -20.77 27.84 4.07
CA PHE A 43 -21.91 28.31 4.86
C PHE A 43 -21.54 28.48 6.34
N ALA A 44 -21.82 29.65 6.90
CA ALA A 44 -21.85 29.82 8.34
C ALA A 44 -22.90 28.90 8.96
N LEU A 45 -22.55 28.26 10.07
CA LEU A 45 -23.44 27.37 10.84
C LEU A 45 -24.79 28.05 11.12
N GLY A 46 -25.89 27.36 10.79
CA GLY A 46 -27.26 27.87 11.01
C GLY A 46 -27.91 28.57 9.81
N THR A 47 -27.20 28.73 8.69
CA THR A 47 -27.79 29.29 7.46
C THR A 47 -28.57 28.21 6.71
N PRO A 48 -29.77 28.50 6.15
CA PRO A 48 -30.51 27.57 5.30
C PRO A 48 -29.82 27.44 3.93
N TRP A 49 -28.67 26.77 3.93
CA TRP A 49 -27.74 26.66 2.80
C TRP A 49 -28.43 26.19 1.52
N ARG A 50 -29.31 25.19 1.63
CA ARG A 50 -30.05 24.65 0.48
C ARG A 50 -30.84 25.74 -0.24
N LYS A 51 -31.55 26.60 0.50
CA LYS A 51 -32.33 27.68 -0.11
C LYS A 51 -31.43 28.69 -0.81
N ALA A 52 -30.31 29.05 -0.19
CA ALA A 52 -29.35 29.97 -0.81
C ALA A 52 -28.77 29.42 -2.12
N ILE A 53 -28.49 28.11 -2.18
CA ILE A 53 -28.04 27.45 -3.41
C ILE A 53 -29.14 27.40 -4.46
N GLU A 54 -30.37 27.07 -4.07
CA GLU A 54 -31.52 27.08 -4.97
C GLU A 54 -31.76 28.47 -5.57
N ASP A 55 -31.62 29.51 -4.75
CA ASP A 55 -31.74 30.92 -5.18
C ASP A 55 -30.60 31.28 -6.16
N GLU A 56 -29.33 30.99 -5.83
CA GLU A 56 -28.19 31.24 -6.72
C GLU A 56 -28.26 30.45 -8.04
N LEU A 57 -28.68 29.18 -8.00
CA LEU A 57 -28.88 28.35 -9.19
C LEU A 57 -30.05 28.85 -10.05
N ASN A 58 -31.10 29.39 -9.44
CA ASN A 58 -32.21 29.99 -10.19
C ASN A 58 -31.77 31.25 -10.91
N ASP A 59 -30.92 32.06 -10.28
CA ASP A 59 -30.39 33.30 -10.85
C ASP A 59 -29.31 33.05 -11.91
N ALA A 60 -28.56 31.95 -11.82
CA ALA A 60 -27.47 31.65 -12.75
C ALA A 60 -27.93 31.43 -14.21
N ASP A 61 -27.17 31.96 -15.18
CA ASP A 61 -27.40 31.76 -16.61
C ASP A 61 -26.73 30.47 -17.11
N ILE A 62 -25.59 30.09 -16.51
CA ILE A 62 -24.82 28.91 -16.86
C ILE A 62 -24.48 28.10 -15.60
N LEU A 63 -24.68 26.79 -15.67
CA LEU A 63 -24.13 25.84 -14.69
C LEU A 63 -22.86 25.22 -15.25
N LEU A 64 -21.72 25.47 -14.60
CA LEU A 64 -20.44 24.83 -14.91
C LEU A 64 -20.20 23.66 -13.93
N ALA A 65 -20.33 22.43 -14.40
CA ALA A 65 -20.18 21.24 -13.58
C ALA A 65 -18.76 20.64 -13.70
N LEU A 66 -17.96 20.71 -12.64
CA LEU A 66 -16.59 20.20 -12.61
C LEU A 66 -16.55 18.76 -12.09
N SER A 67 -15.82 17.90 -12.79
CA SER A 67 -15.60 16.51 -12.38
C SER A 67 -14.18 16.07 -12.69
N THR A 68 -13.58 15.24 -11.82
CA THR A 68 -12.20 14.76 -11.99
C THR A 68 -12.08 13.24 -12.16
N GLY A 69 -13.13 12.61 -12.71
CA GLY A 69 -13.15 11.18 -13.04
C GLY A 69 -13.36 10.22 -11.86
N GLN A 70 -13.46 10.72 -10.63
CA GLN A 70 -13.91 9.90 -9.50
C GLN A 70 -15.41 9.62 -9.61
N GLN A 71 -15.80 8.35 -9.39
CA GLN A 71 -17.19 7.95 -9.40
C GLN A 71 -17.87 8.51 -8.15
N LYS A 72 -18.77 9.47 -8.35
CA LYS A 72 -19.52 10.13 -7.28
C LYS A 72 -20.87 9.44 -7.10
N ASP A 73 -21.33 9.35 -5.86
CA ASP A 73 -22.70 8.92 -5.58
C ASP A 73 -23.67 9.92 -6.22
N SER A 74 -24.67 9.41 -6.94
CA SER A 74 -25.71 10.21 -7.60
C SER A 74 -26.55 11.04 -6.61
N HIS A 75 -26.48 10.71 -5.32
CA HIS A 75 -27.14 11.43 -4.22
C HIS A 75 -26.24 12.49 -3.55
N SER A 76 -25.02 12.69 -4.03
CA SER A 76 -24.15 13.76 -3.54
C SER A 76 -24.71 15.15 -3.88
N TYR A 77 -24.22 16.17 -3.18
CA TYR A 77 -24.62 17.56 -3.33
C TYR A 77 -24.55 18.05 -4.81
N THR A 78 -23.54 17.63 -5.56
CA THR A 78 -23.40 17.93 -6.99
C THR A 78 -24.53 17.37 -7.86
N GLY A 79 -25.04 16.18 -7.54
CA GLY A 79 -26.18 15.57 -8.24
C GLY A 79 -27.47 16.35 -8.02
N PHE A 80 -27.67 16.88 -6.80
CA PHE A 80 -28.78 17.77 -6.48
C PHE A 80 -28.72 19.08 -7.27
N GLU A 81 -27.58 19.75 -7.34
CA GLU A 81 -27.40 21.02 -8.06
C GLU A 81 -27.71 20.87 -9.55
N VAL A 82 -27.16 19.83 -10.20
CA VAL A 82 -27.43 19.51 -11.61
C VAL A 82 -28.92 19.26 -11.85
N GLY A 83 -29.55 18.44 -10.99
CA GLY A 83 -30.98 18.14 -11.09
C GLY A 83 -31.85 19.38 -10.91
N PHE A 84 -31.53 20.24 -9.95
CA PHE A 84 -32.25 21.46 -9.68
C PHE A 84 -32.12 22.46 -10.83
N PHE A 85 -30.91 22.71 -11.32
CA PHE A 85 -30.69 23.62 -12.43
C PHE A 85 -31.37 23.13 -13.71
N ARG A 86 -31.32 21.82 -14.01
CA ARG A 86 -32.04 21.23 -15.16
C ARG A 86 -33.55 21.49 -15.08
N LYS A 87 -34.15 21.37 -13.89
CA LYS A 87 -35.55 21.74 -13.66
C LYS A 87 -35.78 23.25 -13.83
N SER A 88 -34.85 24.08 -13.35
CA SER A 88 -34.90 25.55 -13.50
C SER A 88 -34.81 25.98 -14.97
N VAL A 89 -34.01 25.31 -15.80
CA VAL A 89 -33.94 25.53 -17.26
C VAL A 89 -35.27 25.20 -17.94
N LEU A 90 -35.96 24.12 -17.53
CA LEU A 90 -37.29 23.81 -18.06
C LEU A 90 -38.33 24.89 -17.73
N ALA A 91 -38.22 25.52 -16.56
CA ALA A 91 -39.12 26.60 -16.15
C ALA A 91 -38.74 27.95 -16.79
N ARG A 92 -37.44 28.22 -16.95
CA ARG A 92 -36.86 29.43 -17.53
C ARG A 92 -35.77 29.02 -18.54
N PRO A 93 -36.13 28.79 -19.83
CA PRO A 93 -35.17 28.31 -20.82
C PRO A 93 -34.13 29.35 -21.24
N ARG A 94 -34.49 30.64 -21.22
CA ARG A 94 -33.61 31.74 -21.66
C ARG A 94 -32.90 32.42 -20.51
N MET A 95 -31.71 32.92 -20.81
CA MET A 95 -30.96 33.82 -19.93
C MET A 95 -31.76 35.10 -19.67
N GLU A 96 -31.54 35.73 -18.51
CA GLU A 96 -32.33 36.92 -18.13
C GLU A 96 -31.97 38.10 -19.04
N GLN A 97 -30.67 38.38 -19.13
CA GLN A 97 -30.13 39.57 -19.81
C GLN A 97 -29.72 39.28 -21.27
N PHE A 98 -29.51 38.02 -21.62
CA PHE A 98 -29.07 37.60 -22.96
C PHE A 98 -30.20 36.88 -23.73
N GLU A 99 -30.17 36.93 -25.07
CA GLU A 99 -31.13 36.21 -25.93
C GLU A 99 -30.83 34.71 -26.07
N SER A 100 -29.74 34.23 -25.46
CA SER A 100 -29.30 32.84 -25.49
C SER A 100 -30.07 31.97 -24.49
N ASP A 101 -30.09 30.67 -24.74
CA ASP A 101 -30.62 29.68 -23.81
C ASP A 101 -29.67 29.49 -22.63
N ARG A 102 -30.20 29.19 -21.44
CA ARG A 102 -29.40 28.80 -20.28
C ARG A 102 -28.70 27.48 -20.56
N LEU A 103 -27.44 27.37 -20.14
CA LEU A 103 -26.57 26.27 -20.51
C LEU A 103 -26.11 25.47 -19.29
N ILE A 104 -25.95 24.17 -19.48
CA ILE A 104 -25.16 23.33 -18.58
C ILE A 104 -23.89 22.97 -19.36
N VAL A 105 -22.73 23.23 -18.78
CA VAL A 105 -21.43 22.88 -19.34
C VAL A 105 -20.75 21.94 -18.37
N SER A 106 -20.46 20.72 -18.82
CA SER A 106 -19.63 19.81 -18.03
C SER A 106 -18.15 20.02 -18.33
N VAL A 107 -17.30 20.04 -17.32
CA VAL A 107 -15.84 19.99 -17.47
C VAL A 107 -15.34 18.76 -16.75
N SER A 108 -14.82 17.81 -17.51
CA SER A 108 -14.37 16.51 -17.02
C SER A 108 -12.88 16.40 -17.18
N LEU A 109 -12.15 16.38 -16.06
CA LEU A 109 -10.72 16.09 -16.01
C LEU A 109 -10.53 14.60 -15.72
N LEU A 110 -9.51 13.98 -16.31
CA LEU A 110 -9.04 12.63 -16.00
C LEU A 110 -9.99 11.45 -16.25
N GLY A 111 -11.26 11.70 -16.54
CA GLY A 111 -12.27 10.68 -16.79
C GLY A 111 -13.41 11.21 -17.65
N PRO A 112 -14.34 10.33 -18.06
CA PRO A 112 -15.54 10.75 -18.76
C PRO A 112 -16.44 11.59 -17.85
N ALA A 113 -17.31 12.40 -18.45
CA ALA A 113 -18.35 13.10 -17.72
C ALA A 113 -19.22 12.10 -16.94
N PRO A 114 -19.73 12.46 -15.74
CA PRO A 114 -20.68 11.64 -15.02
C PRO A 114 -21.87 11.27 -15.92
N LEU A 115 -22.41 10.05 -15.76
CA LEU A 115 -23.54 9.57 -16.56
C LEU A 115 -24.77 10.50 -16.51
N THR A 116 -24.95 11.23 -15.40
CA THR A 116 -26.00 12.24 -15.22
C THR A 116 -25.87 13.45 -16.13
N LEU A 117 -24.70 13.64 -16.75
CA LEU A 117 -24.37 14.72 -17.69
C LEU A 117 -24.01 14.17 -19.09
N ALA A 118 -24.28 12.90 -19.37
CA ALA A 118 -23.91 12.27 -20.64
C ALA A 118 -24.62 12.88 -21.87
N ASP A 119 -25.79 13.50 -21.67
CA ASP A 119 -26.56 14.20 -22.69
C ASP A 119 -26.26 15.71 -22.77
N VAL A 120 -25.29 16.20 -22.00
CA VAL A 120 -24.97 17.62 -21.85
C VAL A 120 -23.66 17.95 -22.57
N GLN A 121 -23.61 19.12 -23.21
CA GLN A 121 -22.40 19.62 -23.86
C GLN A 121 -21.25 19.74 -22.84
N GLY A 122 -20.09 19.18 -23.17
CA GLY A 122 -18.99 19.03 -22.23
C GLY A 122 -17.62 19.25 -22.83
N VAL A 123 -16.72 19.77 -22.00
CA VAL A 123 -15.28 19.83 -22.20
C VAL A 123 -14.69 18.62 -21.48
N VAL A 124 -14.03 17.74 -22.22
CA VAL A 124 -13.33 16.58 -21.65
C VAL A 124 -11.84 16.77 -21.83
N ILE A 125 -11.11 16.82 -20.72
CA ILE A 125 -9.65 16.85 -20.67
C ILE A 125 -9.20 15.47 -20.22
N LEU A 126 -8.97 14.60 -21.22
CA LEU A 126 -8.57 13.22 -20.97
C LEU A 126 -7.07 13.13 -20.66
N PRO A 127 -6.66 12.20 -19.76
CA PRO A 127 -5.26 11.89 -19.56
C PRO A 127 -4.61 11.40 -20.84
N SER A 128 -5.33 10.79 -21.80
CA SER A 128 -4.73 10.33 -23.06
C SER A 128 -4.09 11.45 -23.88
N ALA A 129 -4.61 12.68 -23.81
CA ALA A 129 -3.97 13.87 -24.37
C ALA A 129 -2.71 14.30 -23.55
N ALA A 130 -2.68 13.98 -22.25
CA ALA A 130 -1.56 14.21 -21.32
C ALA A 130 -0.68 12.96 -21.05
N ARG A 131 -0.93 11.82 -21.71
CA ARG A 131 -0.25 10.52 -21.45
C ARG A 131 0.95 10.32 -22.36
N GLY A 132 1.03 11.09 -23.46
CA GLY A 132 2.23 11.19 -24.29
C GLY A 132 3.18 12.30 -23.83
N VAL A 133 2.64 13.37 -23.26
CA VAL A 133 3.42 14.47 -22.70
C VAL A 133 3.46 14.30 -21.20
N THR A 134 4.50 13.62 -20.76
CA THR A 134 4.87 13.45 -19.35
C THR A 134 4.45 14.67 -18.53
N LEU A 135 3.74 14.45 -17.41
CA LEU A 135 3.61 15.42 -16.31
C LEU A 135 5.00 15.81 -15.70
N ALA A 136 6.09 15.62 -16.44
CA ALA A 136 7.45 15.98 -16.10
C ALA A 136 7.72 17.49 -16.22
N SER A 137 6.93 18.23 -17.02
CA SER A 137 7.07 19.69 -17.11
C SER A 137 5.73 20.37 -17.37
N SER A 138 5.52 21.53 -16.74
CA SER A 138 4.35 22.36 -16.93
C SER A 138 4.24 22.86 -18.38
N ASP A 139 5.35 23.34 -18.96
CA ASP A 139 5.36 23.86 -20.34
C ASP A 139 4.99 22.79 -21.37
N GLY A 140 5.50 21.57 -21.20
CA GLY A 140 5.12 20.44 -22.04
C GLY A 140 3.62 20.15 -21.94
N PHE A 141 3.09 20.09 -20.71
CA PHE A 141 1.67 19.85 -20.49
C PHE A 141 0.79 20.93 -21.16
N VAL A 142 1.13 22.21 -20.98
CA VAL A 142 0.42 23.33 -21.62
C VAL A 142 0.46 23.20 -23.14
N ALA A 143 1.63 22.97 -23.73
CA ALA A 143 1.77 22.82 -25.17
C ALA A 143 0.96 21.65 -25.73
N ALA A 144 0.87 20.53 -25.00
CA ALA A 144 0.06 19.37 -25.36
C ALA A 144 -1.44 19.67 -25.35
N MET A 145 -1.89 20.49 -24.40
CA MET A 145 -3.28 20.91 -24.30
C MET A 145 -3.66 21.95 -25.36
N GLU A 146 -2.70 22.78 -25.77
CA GLU A 146 -2.82 23.73 -26.90
C GLU A 146 -2.73 23.02 -28.27
N GLU A 147 -2.25 21.76 -28.33
CA GLU A 147 -2.11 20.99 -29.57
C GLU A 147 -3.47 20.46 -30.05
N GLY A 148 -4.03 21.10 -31.09
CA GLY A 148 -5.30 20.72 -31.69
C GLY A 148 -6.46 21.63 -31.28
N THR A 149 -7.64 21.06 -30.99
CA THR A 149 -8.79 21.83 -30.49
C THR A 149 -8.66 22.01 -28.99
N ASP A 150 -8.04 23.13 -28.57
CA ASP A 150 -7.93 23.50 -27.15
C ASP A 150 -9.33 23.61 -26.51
N PRO A 151 -9.68 22.67 -25.61
CA PRO A 151 -11.04 22.57 -25.11
C PRO A 151 -11.37 23.65 -24.08
N LEU A 152 -10.38 24.17 -23.31
CA LEU A 152 -10.62 25.26 -22.37
C LEU A 152 -10.68 26.60 -23.09
N LYS A 153 -9.84 26.80 -24.12
CA LYS A 153 -9.92 27.99 -24.97
C LYS A 153 -11.27 28.03 -25.68
N SER A 154 -11.74 26.90 -26.21
CA SER A 154 -13.06 26.81 -26.84
C SER A 154 -14.18 27.18 -25.87
N LEU A 155 -14.09 26.77 -24.60
CA LEU A 155 -15.03 27.18 -23.55
C LEU A 155 -14.97 28.69 -23.29
N PHE A 156 -13.79 29.26 -23.13
CA PHE A 156 -13.61 30.70 -22.89
C PHE A 156 -14.07 31.53 -24.09
N GLU A 157 -13.84 31.04 -25.31
CA GLU A 157 -14.32 31.65 -26.56
C GLU A 157 -15.85 31.59 -26.65
N GLN A 158 -16.48 30.48 -26.28
CA GLN A 158 -17.95 30.38 -26.20
C GLN A 158 -18.53 31.39 -25.21
N LEU A 159 -17.94 31.53 -24.02
CA LEU A 159 -18.37 32.50 -23.02
C LEU A 159 -18.18 33.95 -23.52
N ARG A 160 -17.06 34.24 -24.18
CA ARG A 160 -16.82 35.53 -24.83
C ARG A 160 -17.87 35.81 -25.89
N ASP A 161 -18.17 34.84 -26.74
CA ASP A 161 -19.13 35.02 -27.83
C ASP A 161 -20.55 35.28 -27.29
N LEU A 162 -20.93 34.69 -26.16
CA LEU A 162 -22.18 35.02 -25.46
C LEU A 162 -22.20 36.47 -24.96
N LEU A 163 -21.07 36.97 -24.44
CA LEU A 163 -20.95 38.37 -24.00
C LEU A 163 -20.93 39.37 -25.16
N VAL A 164 -20.44 38.96 -26.33
CA VAL A 164 -20.41 39.77 -27.56
C VAL A 164 -21.77 39.77 -28.27
N GLN A 165 -22.54 38.69 -28.15
CA GLN A 165 -23.92 38.64 -28.64
C GLN A 165 -24.76 39.72 -27.96
N LYS A 166 -25.67 40.32 -28.74
CA LYS A 166 -26.33 41.58 -28.39
C LYS A 166 -27.09 41.45 -27.04
N PRO A 167 -26.67 42.18 -25.99
CA PRO A 167 -27.42 42.23 -24.73
C PRO A 167 -28.83 42.78 -24.98
N LYS A 168 -29.85 42.33 -24.23
CA LYS A 168 -31.26 42.71 -24.48
C LYS A 168 -31.50 44.21 -24.33
N SER A 169 -30.70 44.88 -23.51
CA SER A 169 -30.92 46.26 -23.07
C SER A 169 -29.65 47.12 -23.14
N GLY A 170 -28.52 46.57 -23.62
CA GLY A 170 -27.19 47.19 -23.50
C GLY A 170 -26.53 47.66 -24.80
N ASP A 171 -25.54 48.54 -24.64
CA ASP A 171 -24.58 48.90 -25.68
C ASP A 171 -23.71 47.68 -26.04
N ARG A 172 -23.44 47.50 -27.34
CA ARG A 172 -22.53 46.46 -27.81
C ARG A 172 -21.11 46.79 -27.40
N LEU A 173 -20.36 45.77 -26.98
CA LEU A 173 -18.91 45.88 -26.77
C LEU A 173 -18.24 46.47 -28.02
N GLN A 174 -17.31 47.41 -27.82
CA GLN A 174 -16.56 47.96 -28.94
C GLN A 174 -15.51 46.96 -29.42
N GLN A 175 -15.07 47.10 -30.67
CA GLN A 175 -14.05 46.22 -31.26
C GLN A 175 -12.74 46.21 -30.44
N SER A 176 -12.40 47.33 -29.78
CA SER A 176 -11.25 47.41 -28.88
C SER A 176 -11.42 46.53 -27.63
N ASP A 177 -12.62 46.49 -27.05
CA ASP A 177 -12.93 45.70 -25.86
C ASP A 177 -12.90 44.20 -26.19
N ILE A 178 -13.43 43.84 -27.37
CA ILE A 178 -13.40 42.46 -27.87
C ILE A 178 -11.95 41.97 -28.00
N ARG A 179 -11.04 42.78 -28.57
CA ARG A 179 -9.61 42.43 -28.68
C ARG A 179 -8.93 42.31 -27.33
N ILE A 180 -9.30 43.13 -26.35
CA ILE A 180 -8.76 43.04 -24.98
C ILE A 180 -9.23 41.73 -24.34
N LEU A 181 -10.50 41.38 -24.50
CA LEU A 181 -11.07 40.12 -24.01
C LEU A 181 -10.38 38.92 -24.66
N GLU A 182 -10.18 38.91 -25.98
CA GLU A 182 -9.47 37.85 -26.70
C GLU A 182 -8.08 37.57 -26.09
N ARG A 183 -7.30 38.62 -25.84
CA ARG A 183 -5.97 38.46 -25.24
C ARG A 183 -6.07 37.91 -23.81
N ARG A 184 -6.97 38.46 -22.99
CA ARG A 184 -7.15 38.01 -21.60
C ARG A 184 -7.64 36.57 -21.50
N THR A 185 -8.54 36.16 -22.40
CA THR A 185 -9.01 34.77 -22.46
C THR A 185 -7.87 33.81 -22.74
N GLY A 186 -6.98 34.12 -23.69
CA GLY A 186 -5.82 33.26 -23.98
C GLY A 186 -4.85 33.15 -22.80
N GLU A 187 -4.53 34.28 -22.16
CA GLU A 187 -3.66 34.30 -20.97
C GLU A 187 -4.25 33.52 -19.78
N ALA A 188 -5.56 33.69 -19.54
CA ALA A 188 -6.27 33.01 -18.46
C ALA A 188 -6.38 31.49 -18.70
N THR A 189 -6.64 31.06 -19.93
CA THR A 189 -6.66 29.64 -20.30
C THR A 189 -5.30 28.98 -20.04
N ARG A 190 -4.21 29.64 -20.45
CA ARG A 190 -2.85 29.13 -20.22
C ARG A 190 -2.52 28.97 -18.74
N ARG A 191 -2.81 29.99 -17.92
CA ARG A 191 -2.63 29.93 -16.45
C ARG A 191 -3.48 28.84 -15.81
N LEU A 192 -4.71 28.63 -16.30
CA LEU A 192 -5.57 27.56 -15.80
C LEU A 192 -4.97 26.19 -16.09
N TYR A 193 -4.34 25.98 -17.24
CA TYR A 193 -3.58 24.76 -17.52
C TYR A 193 -2.40 24.54 -16.56
N GLU A 194 -1.64 25.60 -16.24
CA GLU A 194 -0.56 25.52 -15.25
C GLU A 194 -1.08 25.14 -13.85
N LYS A 195 -2.21 25.71 -13.43
CA LYS A 195 -2.87 25.33 -12.16
C LYS A 195 -3.36 23.88 -12.18
N ILE A 196 -4.00 23.45 -13.27
CA ILE A 196 -4.42 22.06 -13.45
C ILE A 196 -3.21 21.13 -13.36
N PHE A 197 -2.09 21.45 -14.02
CA PHE A 197 -0.85 20.69 -13.92
C PHE A 197 -0.40 20.52 -12.47
N ALA A 198 -0.33 21.61 -11.70
CA ALA A 198 0.09 21.58 -10.30
C ALA A 198 -0.81 20.66 -9.44
N ILE A 199 -2.14 20.77 -9.62
CA ILE A 199 -3.12 19.92 -8.93
C ILE A 199 -2.91 18.45 -9.29
N LEU A 200 -2.67 18.15 -10.57
CA LEU A 200 -2.46 16.78 -11.06
C LEU A 200 -1.16 16.16 -10.54
N THR A 201 -0.06 16.94 -10.48
CA THR A 201 1.23 16.44 -9.99
C THR A 201 1.24 16.09 -8.51
N ASN A 202 0.36 16.70 -7.71
CA ASN A 202 0.24 16.45 -6.29
C ASN A 202 -0.83 15.42 -5.93
N ARG A 203 -1.55 14.85 -6.91
CA ARG A 203 -2.54 13.80 -6.68
C ARG A 203 -1.89 12.41 -6.70
N THR A 204 -2.20 11.63 -5.67
CA THR A 204 -1.81 10.22 -5.59
C THR A 204 -2.53 9.41 -6.68
N SER A 205 -1.77 8.79 -7.59
CA SER A 205 -2.33 7.99 -8.70
C SER A 205 -2.76 6.59 -8.27
N TYR A 206 -2.00 5.97 -7.34
CA TYR A 206 -2.36 4.72 -6.67
C TYR A 206 -1.63 4.63 -5.33
N THR A 207 -2.21 3.90 -4.37
CA THR A 207 -1.57 3.57 -3.09
C THR A 207 -1.50 2.06 -2.98
N THR A 208 -0.30 1.49 -2.89
CA THR A 208 -0.10 0.07 -2.55
C THR A 208 0.13 -0.07 -1.05
N TYR A 209 -0.66 -0.91 -0.39
CA TYR A 209 -0.43 -1.30 1.00
C TYR A 209 0.32 -2.63 1.07
N PRO A 210 1.10 -2.89 2.14
CA PRO A 210 1.64 -4.22 2.39
C PRO A 210 0.53 -5.27 2.45
N GLU A 211 0.81 -6.50 1.99
CA GLU A 211 -0.17 -7.59 1.87
C GLU A 211 -0.96 -7.89 3.15
N ARG A 212 -0.42 -7.57 4.33
CA ARG A 212 -1.00 -7.88 5.64
C ARG A 212 -0.84 -6.73 6.63
N LYS A 213 -1.94 -6.38 7.30
CA LYS A 213 -2.04 -5.30 8.29
C LYS A 213 -2.93 -5.72 9.45
N ILE A 214 -2.57 -5.26 10.64
CA ILE A 214 -3.34 -5.39 11.87
C ILE A 214 -3.61 -3.99 12.38
N VAL A 215 -4.85 -3.73 12.78
CA VAL A 215 -5.24 -2.50 13.49
C VAL A 215 -5.70 -2.91 14.88
N VAL A 216 -5.00 -2.44 15.90
CA VAL A 216 -5.35 -2.68 17.30
C VAL A 216 -5.87 -1.39 17.90
N ARG A 217 -7.07 -1.44 18.49
CA ARG A 217 -7.68 -0.35 19.24
C ARG A 217 -7.71 -0.76 20.70
N VAL A 218 -6.96 -0.03 21.52
CA VAL A 218 -6.84 -0.29 22.96
C VAL A 218 -7.30 0.94 23.73
N PRO A 219 -8.22 0.78 24.70
CA PRO A 219 -8.56 1.87 25.60
C PRO A 219 -7.35 2.21 26.47
N ARG A 220 -7.29 3.46 26.92
CA ARG A 220 -6.26 3.90 27.85
C ARG A 220 -6.38 3.09 29.15
N ALA A 221 -5.24 2.57 29.62
CA ALA A 221 -5.20 2.05 30.98
C ALA A 221 -5.41 3.23 31.93
N ASP A 222 -6.52 3.23 32.67
CA ASP A 222 -6.64 4.09 33.82
C ASP A 222 -5.45 3.84 34.75
N THR A 223 -4.95 4.90 35.37
CA THR A 223 -3.77 4.91 36.24
C THR A 223 -3.84 3.95 37.45
N GLU A 224 -4.93 3.20 37.60
CA GLU A 224 -5.02 2.10 38.55
C GLU A 224 -4.29 0.86 37.99
N ALA A 225 -3.10 0.63 38.54
CA ALA A 225 -2.24 -0.50 38.22
C ALA A 225 -3.01 -1.84 38.33
N GLY A 226 -3.43 -2.41 37.20
CA GLY A 226 -3.90 -3.80 37.13
C GLY A 226 -5.10 -4.09 36.22
N ALA A 227 -5.79 -3.09 35.65
CA ALA A 227 -6.88 -3.38 34.71
C ALA A 227 -6.33 -3.95 33.38
N ASP A 228 -6.76 -5.16 33.00
CA ASP A 228 -6.36 -5.79 31.74
C ASP A 228 -7.03 -5.09 30.54
N ARG A 229 -6.39 -4.02 30.06
CA ARG A 229 -6.81 -3.23 28.87
C ARG A 229 -7.05 -4.07 27.62
N TRP A 230 -6.55 -5.30 27.58
CA TRP A 230 -6.75 -6.23 26.47
C TRP A 230 -8.11 -6.90 26.47
N SER A 231 -8.84 -6.89 27.58
CA SER A 231 -10.19 -7.45 27.65
C SER A 231 -11.19 -6.68 26.79
N GLU A 232 -11.03 -5.36 26.69
CA GLU A 232 -11.87 -4.44 25.90
C GLU A 232 -11.25 -4.07 24.54
N ALA A 233 -10.03 -4.52 24.28
CA ALA A 233 -9.33 -4.22 23.04
C ALA A 233 -10.02 -4.84 21.83
N LYS A 234 -9.99 -4.12 20.72
CA LYS A 234 -10.48 -4.59 19.42
C LYS A 234 -9.33 -4.73 18.44
N ILE A 235 -9.40 -5.75 17.60
CA ILE A 235 -8.41 -6.04 16.58
C ILE A 235 -9.09 -6.26 15.24
N GLU A 236 -8.53 -5.67 14.20
CA GLU A 236 -9.00 -5.78 12.83
C GLU A 236 -7.82 -6.26 11.97
N LEU A 237 -8.07 -7.29 11.16
CA LEU A 237 -7.07 -7.86 10.24
C LEU A 237 -7.41 -7.42 8.82
N ALA A 238 -6.41 -7.01 8.05
CA ALA A 238 -6.56 -6.75 6.62
C ALA A 238 -5.48 -7.52 5.86
N GLY A 239 -5.87 -8.31 4.86
CA GLY A 239 -4.98 -9.20 4.12
C GLY A 239 -5.14 -10.68 4.50
N ASP A 240 -4.28 -11.52 3.92
CA ASP A 240 -4.35 -12.98 4.07
C ASP A 240 -3.55 -13.49 5.28
N PHE A 241 -4.24 -13.65 6.42
CA PHE A 241 -3.71 -14.28 7.63
C PHE A 241 -4.06 -15.77 7.75
N VAL A 242 -5.01 -16.27 6.94
CA VAL A 242 -5.46 -17.66 6.99
C VAL A 242 -4.38 -18.58 6.44
N ASN A 243 -3.83 -18.28 5.26
CA ASN A 243 -2.86 -19.17 4.64
C ASN A 243 -1.49 -19.13 5.35
N ALA A 244 -1.04 -17.95 5.79
CA ALA A 244 0.28 -17.80 6.41
C ALA A 244 0.33 -18.28 7.87
N PHE A 245 -0.77 -18.11 8.63
CA PHE A 245 -0.77 -18.30 10.09
C PHE A 245 -1.93 -19.17 10.61
N GLY A 246 -2.90 -19.52 9.78
CA GLY A 246 -4.08 -20.29 10.18
C GLY A 246 -5.08 -19.49 11.01
N ILE A 247 -5.02 -18.15 10.99
CA ILE A 247 -5.90 -17.28 11.79
C ILE A 247 -7.23 -17.10 11.05
N THR A 248 -8.33 -17.61 11.61
CA THR A 248 -9.63 -17.74 10.92
C THR A 248 -10.60 -16.57 11.17
N LEU A 249 -10.10 -15.36 11.43
CA LEU A 249 -10.96 -14.18 11.57
C LEU A 249 -11.35 -13.59 10.21
N GLN A 250 -12.54 -13.00 10.15
CA GLN A 250 -12.99 -12.27 8.97
C GLN A 250 -12.17 -10.98 8.79
N PRO A 251 -11.52 -10.78 7.63
CA PRO A 251 -10.78 -9.56 7.33
C PRO A 251 -11.70 -8.33 7.22
N GLY A 252 -11.17 -7.15 7.56
CA GLY A 252 -11.86 -5.85 7.46
C GLY A 252 -12.88 -5.56 8.56
N THR A 253 -13.15 -6.52 9.45
CA THR A 253 -14.09 -6.36 10.56
C THR A 253 -13.33 -6.30 11.90
N PRO A 254 -13.64 -5.35 12.79
CA PRO A 254 -13.10 -5.34 14.15
C PRO A 254 -13.69 -6.47 15.01
N HIS A 255 -12.83 -7.27 15.64
CA HIS A 255 -13.17 -8.35 16.57
C HIS A 255 -12.64 -8.05 17.97
N PRO A 256 -13.28 -8.52 19.05
CA PRO A 256 -12.70 -8.48 20.40
C PRO A 256 -11.38 -9.26 20.47
N TRP A 257 -10.43 -8.76 21.26
CA TRP A 257 -9.14 -9.43 21.45
C TRP A 257 -9.26 -10.90 21.91
N PRO A 258 -10.15 -11.29 22.85
CA PRO A 258 -10.32 -12.71 23.21
C PRO A 258 -10.69 -13.60 22.02
N GLN A 259 -11.46 -13.08 21.06
CA GLN A 259 -11.85 -13.80 19.85
C GLN A 259 -10.65 -14.02 18.92
N PHE A 260 -9.73 -13.05 18.85
CA PHE A 260 -8.46 -13.20 18.14
C PHE A 260 -7.53 -14.22 18.78
N VAL A 261 -7.45 -14.25 20.11
CA VAL A 261 -6.66 -15.26 20.83
C VAL A 261 -7.21 -16.67 20.57
N ALA A 262 -8.54 -16.81 20.52
CA ALA A 262 -9.23 -18.07 20.28
C ALA A 262 -9.16 -18.55 18.82
N SER A 263 -8.97 -17.66 17.85
CA SER A 263 -8.88 -18.04 16.42
C SER A 263 -7.51 -18.62 16.02
N MET A 264 -6.54 -18.62 16.93
CA MET A 264 -5.20 -19.17 16.71
C MET A 264 -5.20 -20.71 16.76
N PRO A 265 -4.50 -21.39 15.84
CA PRO A 265 -4.62 -22.84 15.63
C PRO A 265 -4.00 -23.70 16.74
N ASN A 266 -3.01 -23.21 17.46
CA ASN A 266 -2.33 -23.93 18.54
C ASN A 266 -1.84 -22.96 19.64
N ASP A 267 -1.45 -23.50 20.80
CA ASP A 267 -1.06 -22.71 21.97
C ASP A 267 0.26 -21.95 21.76
N GLU A 268 1.18 -22.50 20.96
CA GLU A 268 2.46 -21.87 20.64
C GLU A 268 2.30 -20.63 19.77
N THR A 269 1.60 -20.75 18.63
CA THR A 269 1.27 -19.61 17.75
C THR A 269 0.48 -18.58 18.52
N ARG A 270 -0.46 -19.00 19.37
CA ARG A 270 -1.23 -18.09 20.23
C ARG A 270 -0.30 -17.29 21.15
N LEU A 271 0.63 -17.94 21.85
CA LEU A 271 1.56 -17.27 22.75
C LEU A 271 2.45 -16.28 21.99
N ILE A 272 3.09 -16.73 20.91
CA ILE A 272 4.00 -15.90 20.10
C ILE A 272 3.26 -14.67 19.55
N TRP A 273 2.09 -14.84 18.96
CA TRP A 273 1.34 -13.73 18.36
C TRP A 273 0.84 -12.74 19.40
N THR A 274 0.26 -13.25 20.49
CA THR A 274 -0.25 -12.37 21.54
C THR A 274 0.87 -11.57 22.18
N GLU A 275 2.00 -12.18 22.51
CA GLU A 275 3.15 -11.46 23.08
C GLU A 275 3.70 -10.41 22.12
N ASN A 276 3.94 -10.75 20.84
CA ASN A 276 4.53 -9.80 19.89
C ASN A 276 3.60 -8.62 19.57
N VAL A 277 2.29 -8.86 19.42
CA VAL A 277 1.32 -7.76 19.23
C VAL A 277 1.22 -6.92 20.50
N LYS A 278 1.16 -7.56 21.69
CA LYS A 278 1.11 -6.84 22.97
C LYS A 278 2.36 -5.97 23.19
N ALA A 279 3.55 -6.48 22.86
CA ALA A 279 4.81 -5.74 22.94
C ALA A 279 4.77 -4.49 22.04
N LEU A 280 4.48 -4.66 20.74
CA LEU A 280 4.43 -3.56 19.78
C LEU A 280 3.42 -2.48 20.16
N VAL A 281 2.24 -2.87 20.64
CA VAL A 281 1.21 -1.91 21.07
C VAL A 281 1.63 -1.22 22.37
N SER A 282 2.22 -1.94 23.32
CA SER A 282 2.67 -1.38 24.60
C SER A 282 3.79 -0.36 24.38
N GLU A 283 4.76 -0.68 23.52
CA GLU A 283 5.85 0.22 23.11
C GLU A 283 5.29 1.43 22.35
N ALA A 284 4.42 1.21 21.36
CA ALA A 284 3.81 2.31 20.61
C ALA A 284 3.05 3.28 21.52
N VAL A 285 2.33 2.76 22.53
CA VAL A 285 1.57 3.56 23.49
C VAL A 285 2.48 4.27 24.50
N GLY A 286 3.53 3.60 24.97
CA GLY A 286 4.48 4.10 25.99
C GLY A 286 5.59 5.03 25.48
N GLY A 287 5.87 5.03 24.19
CA GLY A 287 6.94 5.81 23.56
C GLY A 287 7.81 4.95 22.64
N ILE A 288 8.06 5.42 21.42
CA ILE A 288 8.69 4.62 20.35
C ILE A 288 10.17 4.38 20.67
N ALA A 289 10.49 3.22 21.26
CA ALA A 289 11.88 2.77 21.45
C ALA A 289 12.23 1.66 20.46
N GLU A 290 11.53 0.53 20.54
CA GLU A 290 11.59 -0.56 19.58
C GLU A 290 10.22 -0.69 18.91
N ASN A 291 10.19 -0.89 17.59
CA ASN A 291 8.94 -0.93 16.83
C ASN A 291 8.90 -2.11 15.87
N ARG A 292 9.72 -3.14 16.12
CA ARG A 292 9.89 -4.29 15.24
C ARG A 292 9.84 -5.57 16.05
N GLN A 293 9.03 -6.51 15.60
CA GLN A 293 9.01 -7.88 16.09
C GLN A 293 9.10 -8.83 14.90
N THR A 294 9.55 -10.06 15.14
CA THR A 294 9.62 -11.09 14.10
C THR A 294 8.79 -12.29 14.53
N VAL A 295 7.97 -12.80 13.60
CA VAL A 295 7.15 -14.00 13.80
C VAL A 295 7.38 -14.96 12.64
N THR A 296 7.28 -16.25 12.88
CA THR A 296 7.35 -17.28 11.85
C THR A 296 5.96 -17.78 11.48
N SER A 297 5.81 -18.35 10.28
CA SER A 297 4.61 -19.05 9.85
C SER A 297 4.35 -20.29 10.72
N ARG A 298 3.14 -20.86 10.58
CA ARG A 298 2.74 -22.10 11.27
C ARG A 298 3.70 -23.26 11.02
N GLU A 299 4.20 -23.39 9.79
CA GLU A 299 5.13 -24.47 9.39
C GLU A 299 6.61 -24.07 9.53
N GLN A 300 6.87 -22.89 10.10
CA GLN A 300 8.20 -22.28 10.21
C GLN A 300 8.95 -22.23 8.86
N ASP A 301 8.21 -22.14 7.75
CA ASP A 301 8.72 -22.03 6.39
C ASP A 301 8.93 -20.58 5.95
N CYS A 302 8.16 -19.64 6.48
CA CYS A 302 8.29 -18.20 6.24
C CYS A 302 8.55 -17.45 7.56
N ALA A 303 9.32 -16.37 7.50
CA ALA A 303 9.45 -15.40 8.58
C ALA A 303 8.84 -14.08 8.16
N PHE A 304 8.24 -13.37 9.11
CA PHE A 304 7.56 -12.11 8.89
C PHE A 304 8.05 -11.08 9.90
N ARG A 305 8.32 -9.88 9.41
CA ARG A 305 8.61 -8.72 10.24
C ARG A 305 7.31 -7.97 10.51
N MET A 306 7.00 -7.80 11.79
CA MET A 306 5.93 -6.95 12.27
C MET A 306 6.51 -5.58 12.65
N PHE A 307 5.87 -4.49 12.27
CA PHE A 307 6.26 -3.17 12.75
C PHE A 307 5.11 -2.18 12.81
N VAL A 308 5.22 -1.24 13.76
CA VAL A 308 4.21 -0.18 13.93
C VAL A 308 4.44 0.88 12.86
N SER A 309 3.42 1.14 12.05
CA SER A 309 3.45 2.14 10.97
C SER A 309 2.76 3.45 11.33
N ARG A 310 1.72 3.38 12.16
CA ARG A 310 0.97 4.54 12.61
C ARG A 310 0.44 4.30 14.01
N ARG A 311 0.44 5.36 14.80
CA ARG A 311 -0.37 5.49 16.01
C ARG A 311 -1.29 6.70 15.86
N ALA A 312 -2.55 6.54 16.21
CA ALA A 312 -3.51 7.62 16.34
C ALA A 312 -4.14 7.56 17.72
N ARG A 313 -4.37 8.72 18.32
CA ARG A 313 -5.14 8.84 19.55
C ARG A 313 -6.44 9.55 19.25
N TYR A 314 -7.54 8.95 19.65
CA TYR A 314 -8.87 9.50 19.51
C TYR A 314 -9.27 10.31 20.75
N LEU A 315 -10.29 11.15 20.61
CA LEU A 315 -10.77 12.03 21.68
C LEU A 315 -11.43 11.26 22.84
N ASP A 316 -11.83 10.02 22.59
CA ASP A 316 -12.33 9.08 23.61
C ASP A 316 -11.20 8.35 24.35
N ASP A 317 -9.96 8.86 24.27
CA ASP A 317 -8.74 8.28 24.83
C ASP A 317 -8.39 6.87 24.29
N THR A 318 -9.03 6.42 23.21
CA THR A 318 -8.63 5.18 22.53
C THR A 318 -7.34 5.39 21.73
N ASP A 319 -6.34 4.54 21.96
CA ASP A 319 -5.14 4.45 21.12
C ASP A 319 -5.37 3.41 20.01
N GLU A 320 -5.24 3.85 18.75
CA GLU A 320 -5.26 2.99 17.57
C GLU A 320 -3.85 2.82 17.00
N VAL A 321 -3.40 1.57 16.91
CA VAL A 321 -2.06 1.19 16.46
C VAL A 321 -2.17 0.35 15.20
N HIS A 322 -1.50 0.79 14.14
CA HIS A 322 -1.43 0.09 12.86
C HIS A 322 -0.11 -0.67 12.81
N ILE A 323 -0.18 -1.99 12.65
CA ILE A 323 0.97 -2.88 12.56
C ILE A 323 0.96 -3.51 11.16
N TYR A 324 2.07 -3.38 10.43
CA TYR A 324 2.26 -4.11 9.18
C TYR A 324 3.00 -5.41 9.43
N VAL A 325 2.61 -6.44 8.67
CA VAL A 325 3.24 -7.77 8.69
C VAL A 325 3.78 -8.05 7.31
N ILE A 326 5.11 -8.08 7.17
CA ILE A 326 5.77 -8.22 5.87
C ILE A 326 6.63 -9.47 5.87
N GLU A 327 6.47 -10.30 4.85
CA GLU A 327 7.31 -11.48 4.66
C GLU A 327 8.77 -11.07 4.44
N MET A 328 9.66 -11.71 5.19
CA MET A 328 11.09 -11.55 5.04
C MET A 328 11.56 -12.44 3.90
N LYS A 329 11.92 -11.82 2.78
CA LYS A 329 12.57 -12.53 1.67
C LYS A 329 14.08 -12.52 1.87
N GLN A 330 14.70 -13.69 1.68
CA GLN A 330 16.14 -13.77 1.59
C GLN A 330 16.56 -13.23 0.22
N HIS A 331 17.61 -12.42 0.18
CA HIS A 331 18.17 -11.96 -1.08
C HIS A 331 19.14 -13.00 -1.62
N ASP A 332 18.79 -13.55 -2.77
CA ASP A 332 19.72 -14.36 -3.55
C ASP A 332 20.60 -13.41 -4.37
N PHE A 333 21.90 -13.47 -4.15
CA PHE A 333 22.86 -12.77 -5.01
C PHE A 333 23.13 -13.61 -6.26
N VAL A 334 23.85 -13.04 -7.23
CA VAL A 334 24.03 -13.59 -8.59
C VAL A 334 24.48 -15.06 -8.61
N ASP A 335 25.33 -15.50 -7.67
CA ASP A 335 25.69 -16.91 -7.50
C ASP A 335 24.94 -17.54 -6.30
N PRO A 336 24.00 -18.48 -6.54
CA PRO A 336 23.23 -19.14 -5.49
C PRO A 336 24.10 -19.97 -4.54
N THR A 337 25.18 -20.59 -5.02
CA THR A 337 26.04 -21.45 -4.21
C THR A 337 26.86 -20.64 -3.19
N THR A 338 27.50 -19.56 -3.63
CA THR A 338 28.22 -18.64 -2.73
C THR A 338 27.26 -18.00 -1.73
N THR A 339 26.06 -17.60 -2.18
CA THR A 339 25.02 -17.05 -1.28
C THR A 339 24.62 -18.06 -0.20
N MET A 340 24.33 -19.31 -0.59
CA MET A 340 24.01 -20.39 0.35
C MET A 340 25.12 -20.60 1.38
N LEU A 341 26.38 -20.65 0.94
CA LEU A 341 27.51 -20.87 1.84
C LEU A 341 27.78 -19.69 2.79
N LEU A 342 27.60 -18.45 2.33
CA LEU A 342 27.67 -17.27 3.20
C LEU A 342 26.58 -17.30 4.26
N ASN A 343 25.36 -17.69 3.88
CA ASN A 343 24.26 -17.88 4.82
C ASN A 343 24.55 -19.01 5.81
N ALA A 344 25.07 -20.15 5.33
CA ALA A 344 25.50 -21.27 6.16
C ALA A 344 26.54 -20.85 7.22
N LEU A 345 27.55 -20.07 6.81
CA LEU A 345 28.58 -19.57 7.71
C LEU A 345 27.98 -18.63 8.76
N SER A 346 27.13 -17.71 8.33
CA SER A 346 26.42 -16.78 9.21
C SER A 346 25.58 -17.52 10.25
N ILE A 347 24.83 -18.55 9.85
CA ILE A 347 24.02 -19.37 10.75
C ILE A 347 24.89 -20.12 11.76
N GLY A 348 25.98 -20.76 11.30
CA GLY A 348 26.90 -21.49 12.17
C GLY A 348 27.54 -20.59 13.23
N LEU A 349 28.02 -19.41 12.83
CA LEU A 349 28.63 -18.44 13.74
C LEU A 349 27.59 -17.80 14.68
N HIS A 350 26.40 -17.49 14.19
CA HIS A 350 25.33 -16.92 15.01
C HIS A 350 24.89 -17.91 16.09
N TYR A 351 24.67 -19.19 15.74
CA TYR A 351 24.36 -20.23 16.71
C TYR A 351 25.47 -20.37 17.77
N ARG A 352 26.74 -20.34 17.33
CA ARG A 352 27.88 -20.37 18.24
C ARG A 352 27.86 -19.20 19.22
N HIS A 353 27.65 -17.98 18.73
CA HIS A 353 27.55 -16.77 19.55
C HIS A 353 26.37 -16.82 20.52
N MET A 354 25.24 -17.42 20.11
CA MET A 354 24.06 -17.58 20.93
C MET A 354 24.18 -18.62 22.04
N PHE A 355 24.98 -19.68 21.90
CA PHE A 355 24.96 -20.78 22.88
C PHE A 355 26.33 -21.25 23.36
N LEU A 356 27.34 -21.21 22.50
CA LEU A 356 28.58 -21.95 22.69
C LEU A 356 29.75 -21.10 23.18
N GLU A 357 29.69 -19.78 23.00
CA GLU A 357 30.72 -18.87 23.50
C GLU A 357 30.58 -18.64 25.01
N PRO A 358 31.69 -18.49 25.77
CA PRO A 358 31.62 -18.22 27.21
C PRO A 358 30.86 -16.93 27.55
N THR A 359 30.94 -15.93 26.67
CA THR A 359 30.24 -14.65 26.81
C THR A 359 28.84 -14.66 26.21
N SER A 360 28.36 -15.81 25.75
CA SER A 360 27.04 -15.92 25.14
C SER A 360 25.93 -15.51 26.11
N PRO A 361 24.92 -14.73 25.68
CA PRO A 361 23.77 -14.39 26.51
C PRO A 361 22.98 -15.62 26.98
N TYR A 362 23.04 -16.74 26.25
CA TYR A 362 22.34 -17.98 26.59
C TYR A 362 23.29 -19.13 26.97
N SER A 363 24.51 -18.80 27.40
CA SER A 363 25.38 -19.81 28.01
C SER A 363 24.84 -20.24 29.38
N PRO A 364 25.05 -21.51 29.78
CA PRO A 364 24.70 -21.98 31.12
C PRO A 364 25.27 -21.08 32.23
N GLN A 365 26.53 -20.65 32.08
CA GLN A 365 27.24 -19.82 33.05
C GLN A 365 26.53 -18.47 33.30
N ASN A 366 25.98 -17.85 32.25
CA ASN A 366 25.29 -16.58 32.37
C ASN A 366 23.86 -16.74 32.91
N LEU A 367 23.18 -17.85 32.58
CA LEU A 367 21.80 -18.09 33.01
C LEU A 367 21.67 -18.70 34.41
N VAL A 368 22.74 -19.29 34.98
CA VAL A 368 22.76 -19.80 36.35
C VAL A 368 22.45 -18.72 37.39
N PHE A 369 22.88 -17.48 37.15
CA PHE A 369 22.73 -16.37 38.09
C PHE A 369 21.64 -15.37 37.69
N ALA A 370 20.85 -15.69 36.66
CA ALA A 370 19.76 -14.82 36.20
C ALA A 370 18.65 -14.71 37.27
N ARG A 371 18.09 -13.51 37.41
CA ARG A 371 16.92 -13.31 38.28
C ARG A 371 15.69 -13.96 37.63
N PRO A 372 14.66 -14.34 38.40
CA PRO A 372 13.50 -15.03 37.83
C PRO A 372 12.80 -14.29 36.69
N GLU A 373 12.65 -12.97 36.82
CA GLU A 373 12.02 -12.11 35.81
C GLU A 373 12.90 -12.03 34.55
N ASP A 374 14.18 -11.65 34.72
CA ASP A 374 15.17 -11.57 33.64
C ASP A 374 15.35 -12.91 32.91
N LEU A 375 15.23 -14.04 33.62
CA LEU A 375 15.34 -15.38 33.03
C LEU A 375 14.17 -15.66 32.10
N LYS A 376 12.93 -15.42 32.53
CA LYS A 376 11.74 -15.71 31.69
C LYS A 376 11.80 -14.92 30.38
N ASP A 377 12.16 -13.63 30.46
CA ASP A 377 12.35 -12.78 29.27
C ASP A 377 13.50 -13.33 28.39
N SER A 378 14.63 -13.67 29.00
CA SER A 378 15.79 -14.24 28.29
C SER A 378 15.45 -15.55 27.57
N LEU A 379 14.64 -16.43 28.19
CA LEU A 379 14.21 -17.70 27.59
C LEU A 379 13.26 -17.49 26.42
N GLN A 380 12.34 -16.52 26.52
CA GLN A 380 11.49 -16.13 25.39
C GLN A 380 12.33 -15.61 24.23
N THR A 381 13.29 -14.71 24.49
CA THR A 381 14.18 -14.20 23.45
C THR A 381 15.02 -15.32 22.84
N MET A 382 15.58 -16.21 23.66
CA MET A 382 16.37 -17.36 23.22
C MET A 382 15.59 -18.23 22.24
N ARG A 383 14.33 -18.57 22.58
CA ARG A 383 13.45 -19.37 21.71
C ARG A 383 13.17 -18.66 20.39
N LYS A 384 12.78 -17.38 20.43
CA LYS A 384 12.52 -16.57 19.22
C LYS A 384 13.74 -16.53 18.28
N GLN A 385 14.94 -16.35 18.84
CA GLN A 385 16.17 -16.29 18.05
C GLN A 385 16.56 -17.67 17.48
N LEU A 386 16.33 -18.75 18.23
CA LEU A 386 16.56 -20.12 17.74
C LEU A 386 15.61 -20.47 16.59
N ASP A 387 14.33 -20.14 16.71
CA ASP A 387 13.34 -20.34 15.64
C ASP A 387 13.71 -19.55 14.38
N LEU A 388 14.19 -18.30 14.55
CA LEU A 388 14.66 -17.47 13.45
C LEU A 388 15.89 -18.10 12.75
N LEU A 389 16.84 -18.67 13.51
CA LEU A 389 17.98 -19.38 12.95
C LEU A 389 17.57 -20.63 12.17
N LEU A 390 16.63 -21.40 12.71
CA LEU A 390 16.11 -22.59 12.05
C LEU A 390 15.39 -22.25 10.74
N TRP A 391 14.60 -21.17 10.74
CA TRP A 391 14.00 -20.63 9.53
C TRP A 391 15.07 -20.22 8.51
N ARG A 392 16.09 -19.44 8.92
CA ARG A 392 17.19 -19.03 8.02
C ARG A 392 17.93 -20.21 7.42
N SER A 393 18.13 -21.28 8.21
CA SER A 393 18.73 -22.53 7.76
C SER A 393 17.91 -23.22 6.68
N LYS A 394 16.59 -23.29 6.87
CA LYS A 394 15.66 -23.82 5.87
C LYS A 394 15.63 -22.95 4.61
N ALA A 395 15.50 -21.64 4.75
CA ALA A 395 15.44 -20.69 3.64
C ALA A 395 16.74 -20.67 2.80
N ALA A 396 17.90 -20.87 3.45
CA ALA A 396 19.18 -21.03 2.77
C ALA A 396 19.37 -22.41 2.10
N GLY A 397 18.38 -23.31 2.17
CA GLY A 397 18.47 -24.64 1.55
C GLY A 397 19.41 -25.60 2.27
N LEU A 398 19.75 -25.38 3.54
CA LEU A 398 20.71 -26.23 4.28
C LEU A 398 20.13 -27.59 4.67
N ARG A 399 18.84 -27.82 4.39
CA ARG A 399 18.19 -29.13 4.49
C ARG A 399 18.25 -29.93 3.19
N ASP A 400 18.65 -29.30 2.09
CA ASP A 400 18.72 -29.97 0.79
C ASP A 400 19.95 -30.87 0.72
N SER A 401 19.74 -32.13 0.30
CA SER A 401 20.80 -33.14 0.23
C SER A 401 21.97 -32.71 -0.66
N ALA A 402 21.69 -31.98 -1.75
CA ALA A 402 22.71 -31.43 -2.64
C ALA A 402 23.60 -30.39 -1.94
N ASN A 403 23.03 -29.50 -1.14
CA ASN A 403 23.76 -28.47 -0.40
C ASN A 403 24.57 -29.08 0.76
N ILE A 404 24.00 -30.09 1.44
CA ILE A 404 24.73 -30.86 2.47
C ILE A 404 25.93 -31.57 1.84
N ALA A 405 25.73 -32.25 0.71
CA ALA A 405 26.83 -32.90 -0.01
C ALA A 405 27.89 -31.90 -0.49
N LEU A 406 27.50 -30.68 -0.86
CA LEU A 406 28.45 -29.62 -1.23
C LEU A 406 29.29 -29.15 -0.04
N ILE A 407 28.67 -28.98 1.13
CA ILE A 407 29.36 -28.53 2.35
C ILE A 407 30.33 -29.61 2.85
N PHE A 408 29.84 -30.84 2.99
CA PHE A 408 30.62 -31.92 3.62
C PHE A 408 31.47 -32.72 2.64
N GLY A 409 31.14 -32.72 1.35
CA GLY A 409 31.88 -33.43 0.30
C GLY A 409 32.10 -34.91 0.63
N ASP A 410 33.30 -35.41 0.30
CA ASP A 410 33.73 -36.78 0.59
C ASP A 410 33.88 -37.10 2.08
N LYS A 411 33.77 -36.09 2.96
CA LYS A 411 33.81 -36.27 4.42
C LYS A 411 32.44 -36.52 5.03
N LEU A 412 31.38 -36.57 4.21
CA LEU A 412 30.05 -36.89 4.67
C LEU A 412 29.95 -38.39 4.98
N ASP A 413 30.13 -38.75 6.24
CA ASP A 413 29.67 -40.04 6.75
C ASP A 413 28.16 -39.95 7.05
N PHE A 414 27.37 -40.65 6.23
CA PHE A 414 25.91 -40.61 6.30
C PHE A 414 25.38 -41.11 7.64
N ASP A 415 25.97 -42.17 8.20
CA ASP A 415 25.52 -42.74 9.48
C ASP A 415 25.80 -41.76 10.63
N THR A 416 26.98 -41.15 10.64
CA THR A 416 27.32 -40.09 11.59
C THR A 416 26.40 -38.87 11.42
N PHE A 417 26.05 -38.47 10.19
CA PHE A 417 25.14 -37.35 9.94
C PHE A 417 23.73 -37.63 10.47
N VAL A 418 23.18 -38.81 10.19
CA VAL A 418 21.85 -39.24 10.68
C VAL A 418 21.85 -39.29 12.21
N GLN A 419 22.90 -39.84 12.81
CA GLN A 419 23.04 -39.90 14.27
C GLN A 419 23.09 -38.49 14.88
N ARG A 420 23.86 -37.57 14.29
CA ARG A 420 23.94 -36.18 14.75
C ARG A 420 22.60 -35.45 14.63
N ASN A 421 21.87 -35.66 13.54
CA ASN A 421 20.55 -35.07 13.35
C ASN A 421 19.54 -35.59 14.39
N ARG A 422 19.61 -36.89 14.71
CA ARG A 422 18.79 -37.47 15.78
C ARG A 422 19.14 -36.89 17.15
N THR A 423 20.42 -36.81 17.48
CA THR A 423 20.87 -36.19 18.74
C THR A 423 20.41 -34.74 18.83
N TRP A 424 20.53 -33.95 17.75
CA TRP A 424 20.01 -32.58 17.70
C TRP A 424 18.51 -32.50 18.03
N GLN A 425 17.69 -33.36 17.40
CA GLN A 425 16.25 -33.41 17.66
C GLN A 425 15.96 -33.72 19.13
N GLU A 426 16.60 -34.76 19.68
CA GLU A 426 16.41 -35.20 21.06
C GLU A 426 16.77 -34.09 22.06
N VAL A 427 17.92 -33.43 21.91
CA VAL A 427 18.34 -32.35 22.84
C VAL A 427 17.53 -31.07 22.66
N SER A 428 17.09 -30.75 21.44
CA SER A 428 16.24 -29.58 21.17
C SER A 428 14.83 -29.75 21.77
N GLU A 429 14.26 -30.95 21.69
CA GLU A 429 12.97 -31.28 22.33
C GLU A 429 13.07 -31.17 23.85
N LYS A 430 14.12 -31.75 24.45
CA LYS A 430 14.38 -31.61 25.89
C LYS A 430 14.50 -30.15 26.32
N LEU A 431 15.26 -29.34 25.57
CA LEU A 431 15.41 -27.92 25.85
C LEU A 431 14.06 -27.19 25.81
N THR A 432 13.23 -27.50 24.81
CA THR A 432 11.91 -26.89 24.65
C THR A 432 10.98 -27.21 25.83
N VAL A 433 10.97 -28.47 26.27
CA VAL A 433 10.21 -28.91 27.46
C VAL A 433 10.71 -28.19 28.71
N ALA A 434 12.03 -28.13 28.91
CA ALA A 434 12.62 -27.46 30.08
C ALA A 434 12.32 -25.95 30.11
N VAL A 435 12.34 -25.28 28.96
CA VAL A 435 11.93 -23.86 28.85
C VAL A 435 10.47 -23.68 29.26
N ASN A 436 9.56 -24.48 28.71
CA ASN A 436 8.13 -24.37 29.03
C ASN A 436 7.86 -24.63 30.53
N ASP A 437 8.59 -25.58 31.12
CA ASP A 437 8.53 -25.88 32.56
C ASP A 437 8.95 -24.69 33.43
N VAL A 438 10.01 -23.96 33.05
CA VAL A 438 10.46 -22.76 33.76
C VAL A 438 9.47 -21.60 33.58
N MET A 439 8.94 -21.42 32.36
CA MET A 439 7.97 -20.37 32.08
C MET A 439 6.69 -20.51 32.92
N ALA A 440 6.22 -21.76 33.09
CA ALA A 440 5.04 -22.09 33.89
C ALA A 440 5.28 -22.15 35.41
N ALA A 441 6.53 -22.04 35.88
CA ALA A 441 6.86 -22.19 37.30
C ALA A 441 6.81 -20.87 38.07
N ASP A 442 6.31 -20.95 39.31
CA ASP A 442 6.26 -19.85 40.28
C ASP A 442 6.83 -20.25 41.65
N GLY A 443 7.34 -19.26 42.37
CA GLY A 443 7.79 -19.39 43.77
C GLY A 443 8.83 -20.50 43.98
N ARG A 444 8.59 -21.40 44.94
CA ARG A 444 9.56 -22.47 45.28
C ARG A 444 9.79 -23.49 44.17
N ARG A 445 8.84 -23.66 43.25
CA ARG A 445 9.00 -24.58 42.10
C ARG A 445 9.96 -24.00 41.06
N PHE A 446 10.06 -22.66 40.99
CA PHE A 446 10.94 -21.97 40.05
C PHE A 446 12.41 -22.38 40.22
N ALA A 447 12.93 -22.35 41.46
CA ALA A 447 14.34 -22.68 41.71
C ALA A 447 14.72 -24.12 41.31
N GLN A 448 13.80 -25.08 41.52
CA GLN A 448 14.01 -26.46 41.10
C GLN A 448 13.99 -26.62 39.58
N ARG A 449 13.01 -25.97 38.91
CA ARG A 449 12.89 -26.00 37.45
C ARG A 449 14.03 -25.25 36.76
N HIS A 450 14.49 -24.14 37.33
CA HIS A 450 15.64 -23.38 36.84
C HIS A 450 16.91 -24.24 36.86
N ARG A 451 17.21 -24.94 37.96
CA ARG A 451 18.35 -25.86 38.00
C ARG A 451 18.24 -26.97 36.95
N GLY A 452 17.08 -27.63 36.86
CA GLY A 452 16.88 -28.67 35.85
C GLY A 452 17.00 -28.14 34.42
N PHE A 453 16.58 -26.89 34.17
CA PHE A 453 16.79 -26.23 32.89
C PHE A 453 18.27 -25.99 32.58
N ILE A 454 19.08 -25.55 33.57
CA ILE A 454 20.52 -25.38 33.36
C ILE A 454 21.17 -26.72 33.01
N ASP A 455 20.84 -27.81 33.69
CA ASP A 455 21.39 -29.14 33.39
C ASP A 455 21.08 -29.56 31.94
N VAL A 456 19.84 -29.31 31.47
CA VAL A 456 19.43 -29.57 30.08
C VAL A 456 20.13 -28.65 29.09
N LEU A 457 20.34 -27.38 29.43
CA LEU A 457 21.05 -26.42 28.59
C LEU A 457 22.54 -26.78 28.46
N GLU A 458 23.17 -27.27 29.53
CA GLU A 458 24.54 -27.80 29.49
C GLU A 458 24.63 -29.02 28.56
N GLU A 459 23.72 -29.99 28.71
CA GLU A 459 23.63 -31.16 27.81
C GLU A 459 23.46 -30.71 26.34
N PHE A 460 22.58 -29.74 26.09
CA PHE A 460 22.34 -29.17 24.77
C PHE A 460 23.60 -28.52 24.19
N CYS A 461 24.26 -27.66 24.96
CA CYS A 461 25.48 -26.96 24.53
C CYS A 461 26.64 -27.93 24.27
N GLU A 462 26.80 -28.96 25.10
CA GLU A 462 27.86 -29.96 24.93
C GLU A 462 27.62 -30.82 23.69
N SER A 463 26.40 -31.33 23.54
CA SER A 463 26.03 -32.21 22.42
C SER A 463 26.13 -31.52 21.06
N THR A 464 25.90 -30.21 21.01
CA THR A 464 25.88 -29.43 19.76
C THR A 464 27.21 -28.74 19.43
N ARG A 465 28.14 -28.67 20.39
CA ARG A 465 29.43 -27.97 20.21
C ARG A 465 30.26 -28.55 19.07
N GLU A 466 30.41 -29.87 19.05
CA GLU A 466 31.16 -30.55 17.98
C GLU A 466 30.43 -30.46 16.65
N MET A 467 29.10 -30.60 16.64
CA MET A 467 28.29 -30.47 15.44
C MET A 467 28.46 -29.08 14.79
N ASN A 468 28.35 -28.01 15.58
CA ASN A 468 28.52 -26.64 15.12
C ASN A 468 29.95 -26.37 14.63
N ARG A 469 30.96 -26.86 15.36
CA ARG A 469 32.37 -26.72 14.97
C ARG A 469 32.60 -27.37 13.62
N ASP A 470 32.21 -28.63 13.46
CA ASP A 470 32.43 -29.37 12.23
C ASP A 470 31.71 -28.73 11.05
N PHE A 471 30.43 -28.39 11.23
CA PHE A 471 29.65 -27.68 10.22
C PHE A 471 30.33 -26.37 9.78
N THR A 472 30.71 -25.52 10.73
CA THR A 472 31.34 -24.22 10.43
C THR A 472 32.68 -24.39 9.71
N VAL A 473 33.49 -25.37 10.12
CA VAL A 473 34.78 -25.68 9.47
C VAL A 473 34.57 -26.15 8.03
N GLN A 474 33.60 -27.03 7.78
CA GLN A 474 33.34 -27.52 6.42
C GLN A 474 32.79 -26.41 5.52
N VAL A 475 31.86 -25.58 6.01
CA VAL A 475 31.36 -24.42 5.25
C VAL A 475 32.50 -23.48 4.88
N PHE A 476 33.41 -23.18 5.82
CA PHE A 476 34.57 -22.34 5.55
C PHE A 476 35.49 -22.95 4.49
N ALA A 477 35.74 -24.26 4.56
CA ALA A 477 36.53 -24.97 3.55
C ALA A 477 35.87 -24.93 2.16
N ALA A 478 34.55 -25.09 2.07
CA ALA A 478 33.79 -24.98 0.83
C ALA A 478 33.87 -23.57 0.23
N LEU A 479 33.71 -22.52 1.05
CA LEU A 479 33.90 -21.12 0.63
C LEU A 479 35.32 -20.87 0.14
N GLN A 480 36.33 -21.34 0.88
CA GLN A 480 37.73 -21.18 0.51
C GLN A 480 38.04 -21.82 -0.84
N LYS A 481 37.42 -22.96 -1.16
CA LYS A 481 37.57 -23.61 -2.47
C LYS A 481 37.02 -22.75 -3.60
N ILE A 482 35.85 -22.14 -3.43
CA ILE A 482 35.24 -21.25 -4.43
C ILE A 482 36.12 -20.02 -4.67
N VAL A 483 36.47 -19.29 -3.59
CA VAL A 483 37.32 -18.10 -3.67
C VAL A 483 38.71 -18.43 -4.25
N GLY A 484 39.29 -19.56 -3.85
CA GLY A 484 40.57 -20.04 -4.35
C GLY A 484 40.54 -20.45 -5.83
N SER A 485 39.41 -20.97 -6.32
CA SER A 485 39.26 -21.35 -7.73
C SER A 485 39.06 -20.16 -8.67
N ASP A 486 38.47 -19.06 -8.20
CA ASP A 486 38.30 -17.83 -8.99
C ASP A 486 39.61 -17.05 -9.19
N LEU A 487 40.55 -17.14 -8.25
CA LEU A 487 41.90 -16.59 -8.42
C LEU A 487 42.70 -17.23 -9.57
N GLY A 488 42.27 -18.40 -10.07
CA GLY A 488 42.84 -19.05 -11.26
C GLY A 488 42.25 -18.58 -12.60
N ARG A 489 41.15 -17.82 -12.60
CA ARG A 489 40.47 -17.33 -13.82
C ARG A 489 40.76 -15.87 -14.17
N VAL A 490 41.43 -15.11 -13.31
CA VAL A 490 41.72 -13.67 -13.52
C VAL A 490 43.04 -13.42 -14.30
N ALA A 491 43.46 -14.35 -15.16
CA ALA A 491 44.61 -14.17 -16.05
C ALA A 491 44.19 -14.02 -17.52
N SER A 492 43.60 -12.88 -17.87
CA SER A 492 43.85 -12.14 -19.13
C SER A 492 43.03 -10.85 -19.21
N PRO A 493 43.66 -9.67 -19.24
CA PRO A 493 43.01 -8.45 -19.68
C PRO A 493 43.16 -8.33 -21.19
N ALA A 494 42.15 -8.78 -21.95
CA ALA A 494 41.97 -8.31 -23.32
C ALA A 494 40.96 -7.16 -23.28
N ILE A 495 41.49 -5.96 -23.09
CA ILE A 495 40.80 -4.70 -23.35
C ILE A 495 40.48 -4.67 -24.85
N HIS A 496 39.23 -4.88 -25.22
CA HIS A 496 38.69 -4.37 -26.48
C HIS A 496 37.82 -3.15 -26.15
N PRO A 497 38.09 -1.98 -26.75
CA PRO A 497 37.25 -0.81 -26.57
C PRO A 497 35.87 -1.06 -27.22
N PRO A 498 34.76 -0.60 -26.63
CA PRO A 498 33.48 -0.61 -27.31
C PRO A 498 33.57 0.35 -28.50
N GLN A 499 33.52 -0.20 -29.72
CA GLN A 499 33.18 0.60 -30.88
C GLN A 499 31.73 1.03 -30.74
N ALA A 500 31.52 2.35 -30.84
CA ALA A 500 30.22 2.97 -30.89
C ALA A 500 29.44 2.48 -32.13
N GLY A 501 28.21 2.04 -31.92
CA GLY A 501 27.24 1.75 -32.99
C GLY A 501 26.08 0.90 -32.49
N ASP A 502 24.87 1.48 -32.55
CA ASP A 502 23.56 0.86 -32.34
C ASP A 502 23.13 0.44 -30.92
N GLU A 503 22.78 1.44 -30.11
CA GLU A 503 21.61 1.34 -29.22
C GLU A 503 20.75 2.61 -29.34
N MET A 504 19.94 2.65 -30.39
CA MET A 504 18.75 3.50 -30.40
C MET A 504 17.73 2.85 -31.33
N ARG A 505 16.87 1.97 -30.80
CA ARG A 505 15.45 1.84 -31.20
C ARG A 505 14.72 0.65 -30.54
N VAL A 506 13.60 1.00 -29.91
CA VAL A 506 12.29 0.32 -29.96
C VAL A 506 12.07 -0.82 -28.97
N PHE A 507 11.31 -0.50 -27.91
CA PHE A 507 10.15 -1.32 -27.53
C PHE A 507 8.94 -0.39 -27.31
N ALA A 508 8.23 -0.13 -28.41
CA ALA A 508 6.84 0.27 -28.38
C ALA A 508 6.06 -0.70 -29.28
N ALA A 509 5.09 -1.35 -28.63
CA ALA A 509 3.79 -1.76 -29.13
C ALA A 509 3.66 -2.77 -30.30
N GLY A 510 2.69 -3.66 -30.13
CA GLY A 510 1.78 -4.02 -31.21
C GLY A 510 1.66 -5.51 -31.46
N GLY A 511 0.59 -6.12 -30.94
CA GLY A 511 0.17 -7.46 -31.35
C GLY A 511 -0.38 -7.49 -32.78
N ASN A 512 -0.30 -8.65 -33.41
CA ASN A 512 -1.46 -9.38 -33.96
C ASN A 512 -0.99 -10.61 -34.75
N GLY A 513 -1.69 -11.72 -34.53
CA GLY A 513 -2.11 -12.64 -35.58
C GLY A 513 -1.09 -13.62 -36.15
N SER A 514 -1.15 -14.86 -35.66
CA SER A 514 -1.10 -16.07 -36.52
C SER A 514 -1.26 -17.31 -35.64
N GLY A 515 -2.41 -17.98 -35.75
CA GLY A 515 -2.67 -19.26 -35.08
C GLY A 515 -1.93 -20.45 -35.72
N PRO A 516 -1.96 -21.64 -35.10
CA PRO A 516 -1.50 -22.87 -35.73
C PRO A 516 -2.66 -23.76 -36.22
N PRO A 517 -2.38 -24.73 -37.11
CA PRO A 517 -3.32 -25.24 -38.12
C PRO A 517 -4.15 -26.46 -37.68
N LEU A 518 -5.25 -26.66 -38.40
CA LEU A 518 -6.09 -27.86 -38.39
C LEU A 518 -5.45 -29.04 -39.14
N ALA A 519 -5.73 -30.25 -38.66
CA ALA A 519 -5.85 -31.48 -39.46
C ALA A 519 -6.82 -32.46 -38.74
N PRO A 520 -7.45 -33.45 -39.40
CA PRO A 520 -8.89 -33.39 -39.67
C PRO A 520 -9.70 -34.62 -39.21
N GLY A 521 -11.03 -34.42 -39.12
CA GLY A 521 -12.03 -35.38 -39.60
C GLY A 521 -12.67 -36.34 -38.57
N ALA A 522 -13.91 -36.06 -38.19
CA ALA A 522 -15.01 -37.04 -38.21
C ALA A 522 -16.36 -36.33 -38.01
N VAL A 523 -17.16 -36.33 -39.08
CA VAL A 523 -18.59 -35.95 -39.14
C VAL A 523 -19.42 -37.09 -38.57
N VAL A 524 -20.44 -36.82 -37.73
CA VAL A 524 -21.80 -37.43 -37.77
C VAL A 524 -22.79 -36.60 -36.91
N MET A 525 -23.69 -35.90 -37.62
CA MET A 525 -25.13 -35.62 -37.46
C MET A 525 -25.85 -35.28 -36.12
N PRO A 526 -26.93 -34.46 -36.19
CA PRO A 526 -27.57 -33.80 -35.05
C PRO A 526 -28.77 -34.57 -34.47
N ARG A 527 -29.05 -34.37 -33.17
CA ARG A 527 -30.30 -34.80 -32.53
C ARG A 527 -31.26 -33.62 -32.37
N GLN A 528 -32.44 -33.79 -32.98
CA GLN A 528 -33.59 -32.88 -32.96
C GLN A 528 -34.18 -32.72 -31.55
N VAL A 529 -34.69 -31.52 -31.29
CA VAL A 529 -35.65 -31.21 -30.22
C VAL A 529 -37.06 -31.54 -30.73
N PRO A 530 -37.92 -32.22 -29.94
CA PRO A 530 -39.33 -32.34 -30.27
C PRO A 530 -40.16 -31.25 -29.59
N SER A 531 -41.00 -30.60 -30.39
CA SER A 531 -42.09 -29.72 -29.97
C SER A 531 -43.43 -30.30 -30.46
N SER A 532 -44.26 -30.79 -29.54
CA SER A 532 -45.73 -30.97 -29.64
C SER A 532 -46.15 -31.71 -28.35
N GLU A 533 -47.24 -31.42 -27.62
CA GLU A 533 -48.62 -31.07 -27.96
C GLU A 533 -49.25 -30.27 -26.80
N ARG A 534 -49.97 -29.17 -27.05
CA ARG A 534 -51.44 -29.07 -26.96
C ARG A 534 -52.12 -29.86 -25.83
N ARG A 535 -52.54 -29.16 -24.78
CA ARG A 535 -53.95 -28.98 -24.41
C ARG A 535 -54.12 -27.71 -23.58
#